data_AF-A0AB36LZ66-F1
#
_entry.id   AF-A0AB36LZ66-F1
#
_cell.length_a   1.000
_cell.length_b   1.000
_cell.length_c   1.000
_cell.angle_alpha   90.00
_cell.angle_beta   90.00
_cell.angle_gamma   90.00
#
_symmetry.space_group_name_H-M   'P 1'
#
loop_
_entity.id
_entity.type
_entity.pdbx_description
1 polymer ?
#
loop_
_entity_poly.entity_id
_entity_poly.type
_entity_poly.pdbx_seq_one_letter_code
_entity_poly.pdbx_strand_id
1 'polypeptide(L)'
;MMQLPQTQSSLQYIHISVPEILLSNIQIKNIWQDYNQEWSYRLDPPHASHPFQRDLHIIKSKNIEKEDIKEPFDNLVAKNKPELKSIVEAETVIKEILYLSDYISIENWLEDTGNRSIIESMIDKNKVKLLDII
;
A
#
# COMPACT_ATOMS: atom_id res chain seq x y z
N MET A 1 36.21 9.03 -8.03
CA MET A 1 34.85 8.53 -8.29
C MET A 1 33.92 9.24 -7.33
N MET A 2 32.99 10.07 -7.81
CA MET A 2 31.97 10.67 -6.96
C MET A 2 30.88 9.62 -6.77
N GLN A 3 30.68 9.16 -5.53
CA GLN A 3 29.49 8.41 -5.17
C GLN A 3 28.30 9.38 -5.27
N LEU A 4 27.35 9.09 -6.16
CA LEU A 4 26.04 9.72 -6.12
C LEU A 4 25.45 9.44 -4.72
N PRO A 5 24.89 10.44 -4.03
CA PRO A 5 24.11 10.15 -2.84
C PRO A 5 22.88 9.38 -3.33
N GLN A 6 22.89 8.06 -3.16
CA GLN A 6 21.66 7.30 -3.19
C GLN A 6 20.81 7.88 -2.08
N THR A 7 19.83 8.70 -2.46
CA THR A 7 18.76 9.11 -1.56
C THR A 7 17.94 7.84 -1.37
N GLN A 8 18.43 6.97 -0.50
CA GLN A 8 17.78 5.73 -0.16
C GLN A 8 16.45 6.15 0.46
N SER A 9 15.36 5.86 -0.24
CA SER A 9 14.05 6.20 0.25
C SER A 9 13.84 5.64 1.65
N SER A 10 13.34 6.48 2.55
CA SER A 10 12.91 6.06 3.88
C SER A 10 11.65 5.22 3.82
N LEU A 11 10.87 5.30 2.73
CA LEU A 11 9.63 4.54 2.55
C LEU A 11 9.93 3.04 2.52
N GLN A 12 9.45 2.35 3.54
CA GLN A 12 9.55 0.90 3.72
C GLN A 12 8.21 0.22 3.50
N TYR A 13 7.09 0.90 3.74
CA TYR A 13 5.78 0.26 3.76
C TYR A 13 4.67 1.17 3.27
N ILE A 14 3.68 0.58 2.62
CA ILE A 14 2.47 1.21 2.12
C ILE A 14 1.29 0.28 2.38
N HIS A 15 0.23 0.79 3.00
CA HIS A 15 -1.06 0.14 3.11
C HIS A 15 -2.08 0.95 2.33
N ILE A 16 -2.78 0.28 1.40
CA ILE A 16 -3.87 0.89 0.65
C ILE A 16 -5.13 0.04 0.72
N SER A 17 -6.27 0.71 0.56
CA SER A 17 -7.52 0.05 0.19
C SER A 17 -7.81 0.32 -1.28
N VAL A 18 -7.97 -0.75 -2.06
CA VAL A 18 -8.07 -0.69 -3.52
C VAL A 18 -9.31 -1.42 -4.03
N PRO A 19 -10.06 -0.85 -4.99
CA PRO A 19 -11.16 -1.52 -5.66
C PRO A 19 -10.71 -2.83 -6.32
N GLU A 20 -11.45 -3.91 -6.12
CA GLU A 20 -11.05 -5.23 -6.66
C GLU A 20 -10.94 -5.24 -8.19
N ILE A 21 -11.71 -4.38 -8.88
CA ILE A 21 -11.64 -4.21 -10.34
C ILE A 21 -10.27 -3.69 -10.82
N LEU A 22 -9.52 -2.99 -9.96
CA LEU A 22 -8.18 -2.46 -10.28
C LEU A 22 -7.05 -3.45 -9.97
N LEU A 23 -7.36 -4.65 -9.47
CA LEU A 23 -6.36 -5.67 -9.11
C LEU A 23 -6.07 -6.68 -10.23
N SER A 24 -6.52 -6.41 -11.45
CA SER A 24 -6.47 -7.36 -12.57
C SER A 24 -5.07 -7.81 -12.96
N ASN A 25 -4.03 -7.05 -12.61
CA ASN A 25 -2.65 -7.27 -13.00
C ASN A 25 -1.79 -7.92 -11.90
N ILE A 26 -2.35 -8.18 -10.70
CA ILE A 26 -1.63 -8.81 -9.59
C ILE A 26 -2.28 -10.13 -9.17
N GLN A 27 -1.52 -10.96 -8.46
CA GLN A 27 -2.05 -12.20 -7.90
C GLN A 27 -2.79 -11.94 -6.58
N ILE A 28 -4.04 -12.38 -6.50
CA ILE A 28 -4.89 -12.26 -5.31
C ILE A 28 -4.56 -13.40 -4.34
N LYS A 29 -3.54 -13.21 -3.49
CA LYS A 29 -3.17 -14.17 -2.46
C LYS A 29 -2.90 -13.49 -1.12
N ASN A 30 -3.32 -14.14 -0.04
CA ASN A 30 -3.00 -13.76 1.33
C ASN A 30 -1.66 -14.36 1.79
N ILE A 31 -0.63 -14.17 0.97
CA ILE A 31 0.77 -14.42 1.27
C ILE A 31 1.59 -13.32 0.60
N TRP A 32 2.78 -13.03 1.10
CA TRP A 32 3.68 -12.10 0.45
C TRP A 32 4.17 -12.65 -0.89
N GLN A 33 4.28 -11.76 -1.87
CA GLN A 33 4.64 -12.06 -3.24
C GLN A 33 5.64 -11.00 -3.71
N ASP A 34 6.73 -11.43 -4.32
CA ASP A 34 7.69 -10.51 -4.91
C ASP A 34 7.06 -9.79 -6.12
N TYR A 35 7.18 -8.46 -6.18
CA TYR A 35 6.87 -7.69 -7.39
C TYR A 35 8.14 -7.47 -8.21
N ASN A 36 9.20 -6.95 -7.57
CA ASN A 36 10.52 -6.77 -8.18
C ASN A 36 11.63 -7.02 -7.14
N GLN A 37 12.88 -6.63 -7.44
CA GLN A 37 14.02 -6.85 -6.55
C GLN A 37 14.01 -5.98 -5.28
N GLU A 38 13.05 -5.06 -5.15
CA GLU A 38 12.94 -4.10 -4.06
C GLU A 38 11.61 -4.22 -3.32
N TRP A 39 10.52 -4.49 -4.01
CA TRP A 39 9.16 -4.44 -3.46
C TRP A 39 8.47 -5.80 -3.52
N SER A 40 7.73 -6.08 -2.45
CA SER A 40 6.82 -7.22 -2.30
C SER A 40 5.42 -6.71 -1.93
N TYR A 41 4.40 -7.53 -2.19
CA TYR A 41 3.02 -7.21 -1.86
C TYR A 41 2.24 -8.41 -1.31
N ARG A 42 1.23 -8.13 -0.49
CA ARG A 42 0.24 -9.10 0.01
C ARG A 42 -1.14 -8.50 -0.06
N LEU A 43 -2.12 -9.29 -0.48
CA LEU A 43 -3.51 -8.88 -0.48
C LEU A 43 -4.27 -9.63 0.61
N ASP A 44 -4.87 -8.89 1.53
CA ASP A 44 -5.66 -9.49 2.61
C ASP A 44 -6.96 -10.09 2.06
N PRO A 45 -7.56 -11.09 2.72
CA PRO A 45 -8.84 -11.68 2.31
C PRO A 45 -9.96 -10.63 2.26
N PRO A 46 -11.04 -10.87 1.49
CA PRO A 46 -12.18 -9.95 1.47
C PRO A 46 -12.74 -9.72 2.88
N HIS A 47 -13.03 -8.46 3.21
CA HIS A 47 -13.60 -8.07 4.50
C HIS A 47 -15.08 -7.66 4.35
N ALA A 48 -15.96 -8.21 5.19
CA ALA A 48 -17.41 -8.02 5.07
C ALA A 48 -17.86 -6.54 5.17
N SER A 49 -17.13 -5.71 5.94
CA SER A 49 -17.42 -4.28 6.08
C SER A 49 -16.99 -3.42 4.88
N HIS A 50 -16.11 -3.95 4.03
CA HIS A 50 -15.58 -3.26 2.84
C HIS A 50 -15.70 -4.15 1.59
N PRO A 51 -16.92 -4.59 1.22
CA PRO A 51 -17.12 -5.66 0.24
C PRO A 51 -16.71 -5.31 -1.21
N PHE A 52 -16.35 -4.05 -1.48
CA PHE A 52 -15.93 -3.58 -2.81
C PHE A 52 -14.45 -3.25 -2.90
N GLN A 53 -13.72 -3.34 -1.79
CA GLN A 53 -12.32 -2.99 -1.71
C GLN A 53 -11.54 -4.14 -1.06
N ARG A 54 -10.23 -4.17 -1.32
CA ARG A 54 -9.30 -5.11 -0.71
C ARG A 54 -8.15 -4.31 -0.11
N ASP A 55 -7.67 -4.75 1.04
CA ASP A 55 -6.47 -4.20 1.63
C ASP A 55 -5.25 -4.82 0.95
N LEU A 56 -4.42 -3.95 0.38
CA LEU A 56 -3.14 -4.28 -0.25
C LEU A 56 -2.02 -3.67 0.58
N HIS A 57 -1.11 -4.54 0.99
CA HIS A 57 0.11 -4.18 1.69
C HIS A 57 1.28 -4.29 0.72
N ILE A 58 2.12 -3.27 0.67
CA ILE A 58 3.33 -3.20 -0.14
C ILE A 58 4.48 -2.89 0.79
N ILE A 59 5.56 -3.66 0.69
CA ILE A 59 6.74 -3.51 1.54
C ILE A 59 8.01 -3.55 0.70
N LYS A 60 8.98 -2.72 1.09
CA LYS A 60 10.34 -2.76 0.58
C LYS A 60 11.11 -3.89 1.25
N SER A 61 11.25 -5.01 0.56
CA SER A 61 11.91 -6.22 1.07
C SER A 61 12.56 -6.97 -0.09
N LYS A 62 13.85 -7.31 0.07
CA LYS A 62 14.61 -8.06 -0.95
C LYS A 62 14.45 -9.57 -0.84
N ASN A 63 13.84 -10.07 0.24
CA ASN A 63 13.64 -11.50 0.45
C ASN A 63 12.60 -11.77 1.54
N ILE A 64 11.32 -11.59 1.20
CA ILE A 64 10.25 -11.66 2.18
C ILE A 64 10.10 -13.03 2.84
N GLU A 65 10.48 -14.12 2.16
CA GLU A 65 10.45 -15.47 2.72
C GLU A 65 11.45 -15.67 3.88
N LYS A 66 12.50 -14.84 3.95
CA LYS A 66 13.52 -14.86 5.00
C LYS A 66 13.32 -13.79 6.06
N GLU A 67 12.55 -12.76 5.74
CA GLU A 67 12.20 -11.71 6.68
C GLU A 67 11.02 -12.19 7.52
N ASP A 68 11.24 -12.38 8.83
CA ASP A 68 10.19 -12.80 9.76
C ASP A 68 9.25 -11.62 10.04
N ILE A 69 8.50 -11.19 9.02
CA ILE A 69 7.48 -10.13 9.09
C ILE A 69 6.23 -10.74 9.71
N LYS A 70 6.39 -11.30 10.92
CA LYS A 70 5.31 -11.77 11.79
C LYS A 70 4.80 -10.66 12.70
N GLU A 71 5.54 -9.58 12.85
CA GLU A 71 5.06 -8.45 13.62
C GLU A 71 4.11 -7.61 12.77
N PRO A 72 2.91 -7.31 13.28
CA PRO A 72 2.09 -6.31 12.65
C PRO A 72 2.86 -4.99 12.69
N PHE A 73 2.95 -4.33 11.52
CA PHE A 73 3.44 -2.96 11.39
C PHE A 73 2.73 -1.98 12.34
N ASP A 74 1.63 -2.41 12.98
CA ASP A 74 0.94 -1.78 14.12
C ASP A 74 1.88 -1.20 15.19
N ASN A 75 3.06 -1.81 15.44
CA ASN A 75 4.03 -1.31 16.42
C ASN A 75 5.05 -0.31 15.85
N LEU A 76 5.22 -0.24 14.52
CA LEU A 76 6.12 0.70 13.85
C LEU A 76 5.49 2.10 13.64
N VAL A 77 4.21 2.25 13.99
CA VAL A 77 3.47 3.52 13.99
C VAL A 77 3.94 4.44 15.14
N ALA A 78 5.22 4.76 15.17
CA ALA A 78 5.66 6.00 15.80
C ALA A 78 5.12 7.14 14.91
N LYS A 79 4.01 7.73 15.36
CA LYS A 79 3.16 8.76 14.73
C LYS A 79 3.91 10.03 14.25
N ASN A 80 4.86 9.91 13.35
CA ASN A 80 5.37 11.05 12.60
C ASN A 80 4.46 11.24 11.40
N LYS A 81 3.98 12.47 11.19
CA LYS A 81 3.24 12.78 9.97
C LYS A 81 4.15 12.49 8.77
N PRO A 82 3.73 11.66 7.83
CA PRO A 82 4.55 11.37 6.66
C PRO A 82 4.87 12.65 5.90
N GLU A 83 6.11 12.77 5.45
CA GLU A 83 6.51 13.89 4.60
C GLU A 83 5.81 13.81 3.24
N LEU A 84 5.55 14.96 2.61
CA LEU A 84 4.97 15.02 1.27
C LEU A 84 5.75 14.16 0.25
N LYS A 85 7.08 14.10 0.41
CA LYS A 85 7.95 13.27 -0.41
C LYS A 85 7.59 11.79 -0.32
N SER A 86 7.34 11.27 0.88
CA SER A 86 6.95 9.87 1.10
C SER A 86 5.59 9.55 0.48
N ILE A 87 4.65 10.50 0.51
CA ILE A 87 3.34 10.35 -0.12
C ILE A 87 3.47 10.24 -1.64
N VAL A 88 4.22 11.16 -2.27
CA VAL A 88 4.44 11.15 -3.73
C VAL A 88 5.16 9.87 -4.18
N GLU A 89 6.13 9.41 -3.39
CA GLU A 89 6.83 8.16 -3.67
C GLU A 89 5.89 6.95 -3.53
N ALA A 90 5.07 6.90 -2.48
CA ALA A 90 4.09 5.84 -2.30
C ALA A 90 3.09 5.79 -3.48
N GLU A 91 2.58 6.95 -3.91
CA GLU A 91 1.70 7.03 -5.08
C GLU A 91 2.36 6.47 -6.35
N THR A 92 3.65 6.75 -6.54
CA THR A 92 4.42 6.24 -7.69
C THR A 92 4.52 4.71 -7.64
N VAL A 93 4.88 4.15 -6.48
CA VAL A 93 5.01 2.70 -6.28
C VAL A 93 3.66 2.00 -6.46
N ILE A 94 2.58 2.55 -5.89
CA ILE A 94 1.22 2.00 -6.01
C ILE A 94 0.81 1.94 -7.49
N LYS A 95 1.00 3.03 -8.23
CA LYS A 95 0.66 3.08 -9.67
C LYS A 95 1.46 2.08 -10.47
N GLU A 96 2.74 1.91 -10.17
CA GLU A 96 3.60 0.94 -10.85
C GLU A 96 3.12 -0.50 -10.61
N ILE A 97 2.95 -0.89 -9.33
CA ILE A 97 2.55 -2.25 -8.93
C ILE A 97 1.17 -2.62 -9.49
N LEU A 98 0.23 -1.68 -9.46
CA LEU A 98 -1.14 -1.90 -9.92
C LEU A 98 -1.36 -1.56 -11.40
N TYR A 99 -0.29 -1.20 -12.12
CA TYR A 99 -0.35 -0.78 -13.53
C TYR A 99 -1.45 0.27 -13.77
N LEU A 100 -1.56 1.24 -12.85
CA LEU A 100 -2.57 2.29 -12.91
C LEU A 100 -2.10 3.42 -13.82
N SER A 101 -3.00 3.91 -14.64
CA SER A 101 -2.79 5.14 -15.40
C SER A 101 -2.65 6.36 -14.49
N ASP A 102 -1.93 7.38 -14.96
CA ASP A 102 -1.72 8.61 -14.19
C ASP A 102 -2.99 9.37 -13.80
N TYR A 103 -4.08 9.20 -14.55
CA TYR A 103 -5.37 9.82 -14.27
C TYR A 103 -6.14 9.20 -13.09
N ILE A 104 -5.74 8.00 -12.63
CA ILE A 104 -6.33 7.42 -11.42
C ILE A 104 -5.68 8.11 -10.22
N SER A 105 -6.48 8.92 -9.53
CA SER A 105 -6.06 9.56 -8.28
C SER A 105 -6.01 8.53 -7.14
N ILE A 106 -4.97 8.64 -6.33
CA ILE A 106 -4.87 7.96 -5.03
C ILE A 106 -5.24 9.00 -3.99
N GLU A 107 -6.28 8.75 -3.21
CA GLU A 107 -6.70 9.68 -2.17
C GLU A 107 -5.88 9.46 -0.90
N ASN A 108 -5.37 10.55 -0.32
CA ASN A 108 -4.69 10.50 0.97
C ASN A 108 -5.70 10.36 2.11
N TRP A 109 -5.68 9.21 2.78
CA TRP A 109 -6.54 8.86 3.91
C TRP A 109 -5.72 8.49 5.15
N LEU A 110 -4.50 9.01 5.26
CA LEU A 110 -3.57 8.73 6.37
C LEU A 110 -4.09 9.19 7.75
N GLU A 111 -5.08 10.09 7.78
CA GLU A 111 -5.75 10.55 9.00
C GLU A 111 -7.10 9.84 9.25
N ASP A 112 -7.48 8.85 8.43
CA ASP A 112 -8.73 8.12 8.57
C ASP A 112 -8.69 7.11 9.73
N THR A 113 -9.79 7.02 10.49
CA THR A 113 -9.85 6.19 11.70
C THR A 113 -10.17 4.71 11.41
N GLY A 114 -10.38 4.33 10.14
CA GLY A 114 -10.72 2.97 9.73
C GLY A 114 -12.15 2.53 10.07
N ASN A 115 -12.87 3.30 10.88
CA ASN A 115 -14.27 3.03 11.21
C ASN A 115 -15.19 3.50 10.08
N ARG A 116 -15.34 2.68 9.03
CA ARG A 116 -16.27 2.98 7.93
C ARG A 116 -17.47 2.07 7.95
N SER A 117 -18.64 2.68 7.78
CA SER A 117 -19.88 1.98 7.51
C SER A 117 -19.86 1.34 6.12
N ILE A 118 -20.74 0.35 5.90
CA ILE A 118 -20.96 -0.24 4.58
C ILE A 118 -21.39 0.83 3.55
N ILE A 119 -22.11 1.88 3.99
CA ILE A 119 -22.56 2.97 3.13
C ILE A 119 -21.36 3.79 2.61
N GLU A 120 -20.41 4.12 3.47
CA GLU A 120 -19.17 4.80 3.06
C GLU A 120 -18.33 3.93 2.13
N SER A 121 -18.22 2.63 2.43
CA SER A 121 -17.59 1.65 1.53
C SER A 121 -18.25 1.60 0.14
N MET A 122 -19.58 1.79 0.04
CA MET A 122 -20.30 1.85 -1.24
C MET A 122 -20.01 3.12 -2.02
N ILE A 123 -19.93 4.27 -1.34
CA ILE A 123 -19.64 5.57 -1.97
C ILE A 123 -18.24 5.56 -2.57
N ASP A 124 -17.28 4.99 -1.85
CA ASP A 124 -15.87 5.04 -2.24
C ASP A 124 -15.38 3.81 -3.01
N LYS A 125 -16.29 2.93 -3.44
CA LYS A 125 -15.97 1.65 -4.09
C LYS A 125 -15.03 1.74 -5.31
N ASN A 126 -14.84 2.92 -5.89
CA ASN A 126 -14.01 3.17 -7.06
C ASN A 126 -12.71 3.94 -6.75
N LYS A 127 -12.43 4.22 -5.48
CA LYS A 127 -11.29 5.05 -5.07
C LYS A 127 -10.17 4.18 -4.52
N VAL A 128 -8.94 4.46 -4.93
CA VAL A 128 -7.73 3.94 -4.27
C VAL A 128 -7.42 4.86 -3.09
N LYS A 129 -7.23 4.29 -1.90
CA LYS A 129 -7.05 5.04 -0.66
C LYS A 129 -5.72 4.69 -0.02
N LEU A 130 -4.88 5.68 0.21
CA LEU A 130 -3.65 5.53 0.99
C LEU A 130 -4.00 5.57 2.49
N LEU A 131 -3.84 4.44 3.18
CA LEU A 131 -4.24 4.28 4.57
C LEU A 131 -3.07 4.41 5.54
N ASP A 132 -1.89 3.92 5.16
CA ASP A 132 -0.68 4.02 6.00
C ASP A 132 0.59 4.03 5.14
N ILE A 133 1.63 4.73 5.61
CA ILE A 133 2.99 4.67 5.06
C ILE A 133 4.03 4.82 6.17
N ILE A 134 5.14 4.07 6.05
CA ILE A 134 6.28 4.08 6.99
C ILE A 134 7.56 4.25 6.20
#